data_AF-A0A2E7CY44-F1
#
_entry.id   AF-A0A2E7CY44-F1
#
_cell.length_a   1.000
_cell.length_b   1.000
_cell.length_c   1.000
_cell.angle_alpha   90.00
_cell.angle_beta   90.00
_cell.angle_gamma   90.00
#
_symmetry.space_group_name_H-M   'P 1'
#
loop_
_entity.id
_entity.type
_entity.pdbx_description
1 polymer ?
#
loop_
_entity_poly.entity_id
_entity_poly.type
_entity_poly.pdbx_seq_one_letter_code
_entity_poly.pdbx_strand_id
1 'polypeptide(L)'
;MIGNSQAFTLTPINIGGEWAPGNSPGESHITGDVEFTGGELQMEIGGLTAGTEHDFVQITGTANLHSGKLAVALIDGHIPSIGSEYRIISAKRVDGHFEGLEAGYHAGGTGGLPVLPNEMRWHVAYDHGLVLSVSPKPPEVIIAATVNKTAEDTDTPGEFTITRAGNTDMGLTVYLSLNGTADESLDYQYIRKEVAFLPGQATAKVTVVGIPDFEEEHSETVIATLESHEDYVVGDENSATVIIENSDVPIDTGGGDGGNDADTGNDDGTDTDFWPDDPIQTGMPAASSASNSASTPERPSKPIASVESIDSTLEDFGTLFEPLIVVDVMNAPDA
;
A
#
# COMPACT_ATOMS: atom_id res chain seq x y z
N MET A 1 -26.65 -37.65 -19.81
CA MET A 1 -27.49 -36.66 -20.53
C MET A 1 -28.80 -36.49 -19.78
N ILE A 2 -28.80 -35.60 -18.79
CA ILE A 2 -30.01 -34.99 -18.25
C ILE A 2 -30.23 -33.69 -19.03
N GLY A 3 -31.39 -33.49 -19.67
CA GLY A 3 -31.74 -32.27 -20.41
C GLY A 3 -32.87 -31.46 -19.74
N ASN A 4 -33.24 -30.32 -20.33
CA ASN A 4 -34.24 -29.38 -19.80
C ASN A 4 -35.59 -30.01 -19.41
N SER A 5 -36.23 -29.40 -18.40
CA SER A 5 -37.62 -29.68 -17.98
C SER A 5 -37.89 -31.15 -17.60
N GLN A 6 -37.04 -31.74 -16.78
CA GLN A 6 -37.22 -33.10 -16.26
C GLN A 6 -37.33 -33.06 -14.74
N ALA A 7 -38.48 -33.46 -14.20
CA ALA A 7 -38.63 -33.74 -12.77
C ALA A 7 -38.09 -35.15 -12.49
N PHE A 8 -36.93 -35.26 -11.86
CA PHE A 8 -36.39 -36.54 -11.42
C PHE A 8 -36.80 -36.83 -9.97
N THR A 9 -37.27 -38.05 -9.71
CA THR A 9 -37.74 -38.49 -8.38
C THR A 9 -36.92 -39.65 -7.81
N LEU A 10 -35.69 -39.86 -8.30
CA LEU A 10 -34.77 -40.83 -7.71
C LEU A 10 -34.04 -40.17 -6.53
N THR A 11 -33.79 -40.93 -5.46
CA THR A 11 -33.10 -40.43 -4.26
C THR A 11 -32.00 -41.40 -3.83
N PRO A 12 -30.70 -41.00 -3.85
CA PRO A 12 -30.13 -39.81 -4.50
C PRO A 12 -29.99 -39.98 -6.02
N ILE A 13 -29.95 -38.86 -6.76
CA ILE A 13 -29.53 -38.86 -8.17
C ILE A 13 -28.01 -38.76 -8.21
N ASN A 14 -27.36 -39.76 -8.81
CA ASN A 14 -25.91 -39.77 -9.00
C ASN A 14 -25.55 -39.23 -10.40
N ILE A 15 -24.74 -38.17 -10.43
CA ILE A 15 -24.21 -37.57 -11.65
C ILE A 15 -22.76 -38.03 -11.83
N GLY A 16 -22.60 -39.14 -12.56
CA GLY A 16 -21.29 -39.67 -12.97
C GLY A 16 -20.91 -39.38 -14.42
N GLY A 17 -21.73 -38.59 -15.12
CA GLY A 17 -21.50 -38.19 -16.51
C GLY A 17 -21.98 -36.75 -16.73
N GLU A 18 -22.23 -36.38 -17.99
CA GLU A 18 -22.63 -35.02 -18.35
C GLU A 18 -24.11 -34.74 -18.03
N TRP A 19 -24.32 -33.60 -17.35
CA TRP A 19 -25.59 -32.92 -17.18
C TRP A 19 -25.53 -31.57 -17.89
N ALA A 20 -26.22 -31.48 -19.02
CA ALA A 20 -26.33 -30.27 -19.83
C ALA A 20 -27.83 -29.92 -19.96
N PRO A 21 -28.32 -28.90 -19.25
CA PRO A 21 -29.72 -28.49 -19.31
C PRO A 21 -30.22 -28.17 -20.73
N GLY A 22 -29.36 -27.95 -21.72
CA GLY A 22 -29.76 -27.85 -23.12
C GLY A 22 -28.72 -27.12 -23.96
N ASN A 23 -29.14 -26.62 -25.14
CA ASN A 23 -28.39 -25.66 -25.97
C ASN A 23 -28.98 -24.23 -25.86
N SER A 24 -29.86 -24.02 -24.87
CA SER A 24 -30.49 -22.73 -24.59
C SER A 24 -30.80 -22.67 -23.10
N PRO A 25 -30.76 -21.47 -22.48
CA PRO A 25 -31.05 -21.30 -21.07
C PRO A 25 -32.33 -22.01 -20.63
N GLY A 26 -32.23 -22.78 -19.56
CA GLY A 26 -33.34 -23.55 -19.05
C GLY A 26 -33.27 -23.81 -17.55
N GLU A 27 -34.42 -24.17 -16.99
CA GLU A 27 -34.51 -24.59 -15.60
C GLU A 27 -34.63 -26.12 -15.49
N SER A 28 -33.89 -26.69 -14.53
CA SER A 28 -34.01 -28.08 -14.11
C SER A 28 -34.48 -28.15 -12.66
N HIS A 29 -35.52 -28.94 -12.38
CA HIS A 29 -36.05 -29.11 -11.03
C HIS A 29 -35.87 -30.54 -10.52
N ILE A 30 -35.22 -30.69 -9.37
CA ILE A 30 -34.90 -31.98 -8.76
C ILE A 30 -35.52 -32.09 -7.37
N THR A 31 -36.27 -33.17 -7.17
CA THR A 31 -36.79 -33.55 -5.85
C THR A 31 -35.81 -34.47 -5.14
N GLY A 32 -35.32 -34.09 -3.95
CA GLY A 32 -34.37 -34.86 -3.16
C GLY A 32 -32.91 -34.43 -3.30
N ASP A 33 -31.99 -35.30 -2.88
CA ASP A 33 -30.55 -35.05 -2.87
C ASP A 33 -29.88 -35.42 -4.21
N VAL A 34 -28.81 -34.69 -4.55
CA VAL A 34 -27.95 -34.91 -5.73
C VAL A 34 -26.51 -35.15 -5.29
N GLU A 35 -25.88 -36.15 -5.90
CA GLU A 35 -24.48 -36.52 -5.68
C GLU A 35 -23.69 -36.41 -6.98
N PHE A 36 -22.64 -35.58 -7.03
CA PHE A 36 -21.68 -35.56 -8.13
C PHE A 36 -20.55 -36.55 -7.86
N THR A 37 -20.44 -37.57 -8.71
CA THR A 37 -19.42 -38.64 -8.65
C THR A 37 -18.49 -38.57 -9.87
N GLY A 38 -17.80 -37.44 -10.06
CA GLY A 38 -16.96 -37.19 -11.24
C GLY A 38 -17.68 -36.60 -12.46
N GLY A 39 -18.99 -36.39 -12.38
CA GLY A 39 -19.78 -35.83 -13.49
C GLY A 39 -19.57 -34.33 -13.68
N GLU A 40 -19.92 -33.84 -14.88
CA GLU A 40 -19.79 -32.43 -15.26
C GLU A 40 -21.18 -31.81 -15.40
N LEU A 41 -21.37 -30.65 -14.75
CA LEU A 41 -22.51 -29.78 -14.94
C LEU A 41 -22.14 -28.70 -15.96
N GLN A 42 -22.83 -28.70 -17.11
CA GLN A 42 -22.67 -27.67 -18.13
C GLN A 42 -23.76 -26.62 -17.97
N MET A 43 -23.38 -25.34 -17.98
CA MET A 43 -24.29 -24.22 -17.74
C MET A 43 -24.06 -23.11 -18.75
N GLU A 44 -25.13 -22.57 -19.31
CA GLU A 44 -25.09 -21.45 -20.24
C GLU A 44 -25.47 -20.14 -19.53
N ILE A 45 -24.77 -19.05 -19.85
CA ILE A 45 -25.07 -17.70 -19.35
C ILE A 45 -25.18 -16.73 -20.54
N GLY A 46 -26.41 -16.28 -20.81
CA GLY A 46 -26.75 -15.25 -21.81
C GLY A 46 -27.32 -13.96 -21.21
N GLY A 47 -27.60 -13.94 -19.89
CA GLY A 47 -28.11 -12.79 -19.16
C GLY A 47 -28.33 -13.10 -17.68
N LEU A 48 -29.05 -12.26 -16.95
CA LEU A 48 -29.14 -12.31 -15.47
C LEU A 48 -30.34 -13.09 -14.95
N THR A 49 -31.34 -13.35 -15.80
CA THR A 49 -32.59 -14.00 -15.39
C THR A 49 -32.46 -15.53 -15.44
N ALA A 50 -32.48 -16.16 -14.27
CA ALA A 50 -32.36 -17.61 -14.12
C ALA A 50 -33.47 -18.36 -14.88
N GLY A 51 -33.08 -19.44 -15.55
CA GLY A 51 -33.96 -20.32 -16.32
C GLY A 51 -34.39 -19.78 -17.69
N THR A 52 -34.25 -18.48 -17.95
CA THR A 52 -34.64 -17.86 -19.24
C THR A 52 -33.47 -17.21 -19.98
N GLU A 53 -32.51 -16.63 -19.25
CA GLU A 53 -31.32 -16.00 -19.81
C GLU A 53 -30.04 -16.72 -19.38
N HIS A 54 -30.06 -17.48 -18.30
CA HIS A 54 -29.00 -18.43 -17.96
C HIS A 54 -29.58 -19.72 -17.40
N ASP A 55 -28.83 -20.82 -17.53
CA ASP A 55 -29.24 -22.10 -16.98
C ASP A 55 -29.36 -22.06 -15.46
N PHE A 56 -30.37 -22.74 -14.93
CA PHE A 56 -30.62 -22.79 -13.51
C PHE A 56 -31.04 -24.18 -13.06
N VAL A 57 -30.46 -24.63 -11.94
CA VAL A 57 -30.75 -25.91 -11.32
C VAL A 57 -31.35 -25.68 -9.94
N GLN A 58 -32.58 -26.12 -9.75
CA GLN A 58 -33.25 -26.13 -8.46
C GLN A 58 -33.24 -27.55 -7.87
N ILE A 59 -32.69 -27.68 -6.67
CA ILE A 59 -32.61 -28.92 -5.90
C ILE A 59 -33.32 -28.69 -4.56
N THR A 60 -34.28 -29.55 -4.22
CA THR A 60 -35.01 -29.43 -2.95
C THR A 60 -34.25 -30.04 -1.76
N GLY A 61 -33.32 -30.96 -2.02
CA GLY A 61 -32.44 -31.57 -1.03
C GLY A 61 -31.03 -30.96 -1.01
N THR A 62 -30.06 -31.79 -0.64
CA THR A 62 -28.64 -31.45 -0.59
C THR A 62 -27.99 -31.66 -1.96
N ALA A 63 -27.14 -30.73 -2.38
CA ALA A 63 -26.26 -30.89 -3.53
C ALA A 63 -24.84 -31.19 -3.05
N ASN A 64 -24.37 -32.43 -3.20
CA ASN A 64 -23.01 -32.84 -2.84
C ASN A 64 -22.09 -32.72 -4.07
N LEU A 65 -21.13 -31.79 -4.06
CA LEU A 65 -20.36 -31.37 -5.24
C LEU A 65 -18.93 -31.93 -5.31
N HIS A 66 -18.43 -32.55 -4.23
CA HIS A 66 -17.00 -32.86 -3.94
C HIS A 66 -16.11 -33.38 -5.08
N SER A 67 -16.66 -34.09 -6.07
CA SER A 67 -15.89 -34.60 -7.22
C SER A 67 -16.45 -34.17 -8.57
N GLY A 68 -17.45 -33.29 -8.56
CA GLY A 68 -18.05 -32.77 -9.77
C GLY A 68 -17.17 -31.73 -10.45
N LYS A 69 -17.44 -31.53 -11.74
CA LYS A 69 -16.89 -30.44 -12.53
C LYS A 69 -18.00 -29.49 -12.94
N LEU A 70 -17.65 -28.23 -13.12
CA LEU A 70 -18.50 -27.22 -13.72
C LEU A 70 -17.89 -26.82 -15.07
N ALA A 71 -18.73 -26.61 -16.07
CA ALA A 71 -18.35 -25.96 -17.31
C ALA A 71 -19.37 -24.87 -17.63
N VAL A 72 -18.92 -23.63 -17.75
CA VAL A 72 -19.79 -22.47 -18.00
C VAL A 72 -19.48 -21.88 -19.38
N ALA A 73 -20.52 -21.74 -20.21
CA ALA A 73 -20.45 -21.10 -21.51
C ALA A 73 -21.15 -19.74 -21.49
N LEU A 74 -20.48 -18.69 -21.97
CA LEU A 74 -21.16 -17.43 -22.31
C LEU A 74 -21.78 -17.56 -23.69
N ILE A 75 -23.08 -17.31 -23.80
CA ILE A 75 -23.84 -17.44 -25.04
C ILE A 75 -24.39 -16.09 -25.50
N ASP A 76 -24.91 -16.03 -26.73
CA ASP A 76 -25.56 -14.84 -27.32
C ASP A 76 -24.72 -13.55 -27.31
N GLY A 77 -23.39 -13.69 -27.21
CA GLY A 77 -22.47 -12.55 -27.13
C GLY A 77 -22.51 -11.83 -25.79
N HIS A 78 -23.08 -12.44 -24.74
CA HIS A 78 -23.15 -11.88 -23.41
C HIS A 78 -21.76 -11.63 -22.82
N ILE A 79 -21.56 -10.43 -22.31
CA ILE A 79 -20.33 -10.02 -21.63
C ILE A 79 -20.72 -9.63 -20.20
N PRO A 80 -20.39 -10.46 -19.20
CA PRO A 80 -20.65 -10.13 -17.81
C PRO A 80 -20.00 -8.80 -17.40
N SER A 81 -20.70 -8.03 -16.58
CA SER A 81 -20.21 -6.76 -16.02
C SER A 81 -19.91 -6.90 -14.53
N ILE A 82 -19.09 -6.00 -13.97
CA ILE A 82 -18.89 -5.92 -12.51
C ILE A 82 -20.23 -5.80 -11.80
N GLY A 83 -20.42 -6.60 -10.75
CA GLY A 83 -21.66 -6.68 -9.99
C GLY A 83 -22.74 -7.59 -10.60
N SER A 84 -22.51 -8.18 -11.78
CA SER A 84 -23.40 -9.25 -12.29
C SER A 84 -23.36 -10.45 -11.35
N GLU A 85 -24.53 -11.03 -11.08
CA GLU A 85 -24.69 -12.24 -10.28
C GLU A 85 -25.54 -13.27 -11.04
N TYR A 86 -25.06 -14.52 -11.09
CA TYR A 86 -25.72 -15.64 -11.73
C TYR A 86 -25.90 -16.75 -10.70
N ARG A 87 -27.15 -17.01 -10.31
CA ARG A 87 -27.49 -18.17 -9.50
C ARG A 87 -27.57 -19.39 -10.41
N ILE A 88 -26.62 -20.31 -10.24
CA ILE A 88 -26.47 -21.52 -11.05
C ILE A 88 -27.21 -22.69 -10.40
N ILE A 89 -27.05 -22.85 -9.08
CA ILE A 89 -27.73 -23.88 -8.29
C ILE A 89 -28.47 -23.19 -7.13
N SER A 90 -29.68 -23.66 -6.84
CA SER A 90 -30.34 -23.47 -5.55
C SER A 90 -30.51 -24.83 -4.89
N ALA A 91 -30.11 -24.96 -3.64
CA ALA A 91 -30.25 -26.21 -2.89
C ALA A 91 -30.65 -25.91 -1.44
N LYS A 92 -31.24 -26.89 -0.74
CA LYS A 92 -31.42 -26.77 0.72
C LYS A 92 -30.08 -26.61 1.43
N ARG A 93 -29.06 -27.32 0.92
CA ARG A 93 -27.68 -27.27 1.38
C ARG A 93 -26.78 -27.62 0.20
N VAL A 94 -25.65 -26.94 0.09
CA VAL A 94 -24.55 -27.38 -0.76
C VAL A 94 -23.47 -27.96 0.14
N ASP A 95 -22.94 -29.13 -0.24
CA ASP A 95 -21.85 -29.79 0.47
C ASP A 95 -20.65 -29.92 -0.47
N GLY A 96 -19.50 -29.43 -0.04
CA GLY A 96 -18.30 -29.33 -0.87
C GLY A 96 -18.41 -28.24 -1.95
N HIS A 97 -17.52 -28.32 -2.92
CA HIS A 97 -17.42 -27.43 -4.07
C HIS A 97 -17.08 -28.24 -5.32
N PHE A 98 -17.27 -27.66 -6.51
CA PHE A 98 -16.76 -28.25 -7.74
C PHE A 98 -15.23 -28.20 -7.76
N GLU A 99 -14.61 -29.13 -8.49
CA GLU A 99 -13.15 -29.24 -8.61
C GLU A 99 -12.52 -27.92 -9.10
N GLY A 100 -11.59 -27.37 -8.32
CA GLY A 100 -10.89 -26.12 -8.64
C GLY A 100 -11.72 -24.84 -8.48
N LEU A 101 -12.89 -24.92 -7.86
CA LEU A 101 -13.78 -23.78 -7.59
C LEU A 101 -14.15 -23.71 -6.11
N GLU A 102 -13.16 -23.60 -5.22
CA GLU A 102 -13.39 -23.27 -3.81
C GLU A 102 -14.14 -21.94 -3.67
N ALA A 103 -14.78 -21.70 -2.52
CA ALA A 103 -15.39 -20.39 -2.26
C ALA A 103 -14.33 -19.28 -2.29
N GLY A 104 -14.60 -18.20 -3.02
CA GLY A 104 -13.66 -17.08 -3.15
C GLY A 104 -13.50 -16.58 -4.59
N TYR A 105 -12.39 -15.88 -4.83
CA TYR A 105 -12.13 -15.23 -6.10
C TYR A 105 -11.29 -16.09 -7.03
N HIS A 106 -11.69 -16.17 -8.30
CA HIS A 106 -11.05 -16.99 -9.32
C HIS A 106 -10.84 -16.21 -10.61
N ALA A 107 -9.67 -16.39 -11.21
CA ALA A 107 -9.45 -15.95 -12.59
C ALA A 107 -10.38 -16.73 -13.53
N GLY A 108 -10.76 -16.11 -14.65
CA GLY A 108 -11.44 -16.85 -15.70
C GLY A 108 -10.52 -17.91 -16.32
N GLY A 109 -11.10 -19.02 -16.77
CA GLY A 109 -10.38 -20.24 -17.17
C GLY A 109 -10.19 -21.25 -16.04
N THR A 110 -10.31 -20.83 -14.78
CA THR A 110 -10.23 -21.72 -13.61
C THR A 110 -11.52 -22.53 -13.46
N GLY A 111 -11.40 -23.84 -13.22
CA GLY A 111 -12.54 -24.70 -12.86
C GLY A 111 -13.70 -24.71 -13.87
N GLY A 112 -13.40 -24.47 -15.15
CA GLY A 112 -14.40 -24.42 -16.22
C GLY A 112 -15.19 -23.10 -16.32
N LEU A 113 -14.78 -22.06 -15.61
CA LEU A 113 -15.32 -20.71 -15.78
C LEU A 113 -14.73 -20.04 -17.04
N PRO A 114 -15.52 -19.23 -17.78
CA PRO A 114 -15.04 -18.52 -18.95
C PRO A 114 -14.09 -17.38 -18.56
N VAL A 115 -13.17 -17.04 -19.47
CA VAL A 115 -12.28 -15.89 -19.31
C VAL A 115 -13.09 -14.59 -19.45
N LEU A 116 -13.02 -13.73 -18.43
CA LEU A 116 -13.67 -12.42 -18.43
C LEU A 116 -12.74 -11.34 -19.01
N PRO A 117 -13.28 -10.32 -19.70
CA PRO A 117 -12.49 -9.18 -20.16
C PRO A 117 -12.10 -8.23 -19.01
N ASN A 118 -11.18 -7.32 -19.29
CA ASN A 118 -10.94 -6.07 -18.54
C ASN A 118 -10.70 -6.19 -17.02
N GLU A 119 -9.59 -6.78 -16.57
CA GLU A 119 -9.24 -6.85 -15.12
C GLU A 119 -10.45 -7.30 -14.26
N MET A 120 -11.26 -8.26 -14.73
CA MET A 120 -12.38 -8.83 -13.97
C MET A 120 -12.02 -10.25 -13.49
N ARG A 121 -12.68 -10.68 -12.42
CA ARG A 121 -12.58 -12.02 -11.86
C ARG A 121 -13.94 -12.53 -11.43
N TRP A 122 -14.08 -13.85 -11.38
CA TRP A 122 -15.24 -14.50 -10.81
C TRP A 122 -15.12 -14.51 -9.28
N HIS A 123 -16.25 -14.36 -8.59
CA HIS A 123 -16.40 -14.67 -7.19
C HIS A 123 -17.43 -15.79 -7.05
N VAL A 124 -16.99 -16.90 -6.46
CA VAL A 124 -17.75 -18.13 -6.30
C VAL A 124 -18.23 -18.23 -4.86
N ALA A 125 -19.54 -18.34 -4.66
CA ALA A 125 -20.15 -18.49 -3.35
C ALA A 125 -21.09 -19.70 -3.31
N TYR A 126 -21.04 -20.45 -2.20
CA TYR A 126 -21.83 -21.67 -1.99
C TYR A 126 -22.96 -21.52 -0.94
N ASP A 127 -23.38 -20.29 -0.63
CA ASP A 127 -24.43 -20.05 0.37
C ASP A 127 -25.83 -20.36 -0.19
N HIS A 128 -26.47 -21.39 0.35
CA HIS A 128 -27.79 -21.92 -0.09
C HIS A 128 -27.89 -22.27 -1.59
N GLY A 129 -26.76 -22.47 -2.27
CA GLY A 129 -26.70 -22.69 -3.71
C GLY A 129 -25.30 -22.46 -4.27
N LEU A 130 -25.14 -22.42 -5.59
CA LEU A 130 -23.92 -21.93 -6.24
C LEU A 130 -24.27 -20.61 -6.94
N VAL A 131 -23.60 -19.54 -6.54
CA VAL A 131 -23.68 -18.22 -7.17
C VAL A 131 -22.32 -17.86 -7.74
N LEU A 132 -22.31 -17.46 -9.00
CA LEU A 132 -21.17 -16.87 -9.67
C LEU A 132 -21.42 -15.37 -9.80
N SER A 133 -20.54 -14.56 -9.25
CA SER A 133 -20.61 -13.10 -9.37
C SER A 133 -19.34 -12.54 -10.00
N VAL A 134 -19.44 -11.36 -10.59
CA VAL A 134 -18.31 -10.71 -11.28
C VAL A 134 -17.81 -9.55 -10.46
N SER A 135 -16.50 -9.55 -10.18
CA SER A 135 -15.81 -8.53 -9.40
C SER A 135 -14.63 -7.96 -10.20
N PRO A 136 -14.19 -6.72 -9.93
CA PRO A 136 -12.90 -6.25 -10.44
C PRO A 136 -11.78 -7.11 -9.86
N LYS A 137 -10.65 -7.22 -10.56
CA LYS A 137 -9.38 -7.77 -10.06
C LYS A 137 -8.74 -6.77 -9.09
N PRO A 138 -7.99 -7.21 -8.06
CA PRO A 138 -7.31 -6.27 -7.18
C PRO A 138 -6.30 -5.49 -8.03
N PRO A 139 -6.11 -4.19 -7.76
CA PRO A 139 -5.08 -3.42 -8.44
C PRO A 139 -3.68 -3.98 -8.12
N GLU A 140 -2.77 -3.78 -9.06
CA GLU A 140 -1.35 -4.08 -8.88
C GLU A 140 -0.63 -2.86 -8.32
N VAL A 141 0.26 -3.06 -7.35
CA VAL A 141 1.00 -2.00 -6.68
C VAL A 141 2.50 -2.26 -6.78
N ILE A 142 3.24 -1.23 -7.19
CA ILE A 142 4.70 -1.20 -7.28
C ILE A 142 5.26 0.02 -6.55
N ILE A 143 6.54 -0.03 -6.18
CA ILE A 143 7.25 1.06 -5.51
C ILE A 143 8.56 1.38 -6.23
N ALA A 144 8.89 2.67 -6.33
CA ALA A 144 10.17 3.13 -6.83
C ALA A 144 10.68 4.31 -5.99
N ALA A 145 12.00 4.44 -5.86
CA ALA A 145 12.62 5.64 -5.29
C ALA A 145 12.77 6.70 -6.41
N THR A 146 11.81 7.61 -6.53
CA THR A 146 11.81 8.68 -7.54
C THR A 146 12.80 9.79 -7.22
N VAL A 147 13.11 9.97 -5.94
CA VAL A 147 14.28 10.73 -5.47
C VAL A 147 15.06 9.81 -4.53
N ASN A 148 16.08 9.15 -5.06
CA ASN A 148 16.81 8.09 -4.34
C ASN A 148 17.93 8.58 -3.42
N LYS A 149 18.07 9.89 -3.26
CA LYS A 149 19.11 10.53 -2.44
C LYS A 149 18.57 11.76 -1.72
N THR A 150 19.00 11.94 -0.48
CA THR A 150 18.82 13.13 0.36
C THR A 150 20.07 13.30 1.23
N ALA A 151 20.14 14.40 1.98
CA ALA A 151 21.11 14.61 3.05
C ALA A 151 20.40 14.95 4.36
N GLU A 152 21.12 15.08 5.48
CA GLU A 152 20.54 15.45 6.77
C GLU A 152 20.22 16.96 6.87
N ASP A 153 21.07 17.84 6.35
CA ASP A 153 20.86 19.31 6.34
C ASP A 153 20.34 19.84 4.98
N THR A 154 19.39 19.13 4.36
CA THR A 154 18.77 19.59 3.10
C THR A 154 17.26 19.72 3.18
N ASP A 155 16.73 20.74 2.49
CA ASP A 155 15.30 20.91 2.25
C ASP A 155 14.78 20.00 1.11
N THR A 156 15.64 19.18 0.50
CA THR A 156 15.29 18.28 -0.62
C THR A 156 15.20 16.84 -0.14
N PRO A 157 13.99 16.37 0.26
CA PRO A 157 13.83 15.02 0.77
C PRO A 157 13.97 13.96 -0.32
N GLY A 158 14.33 12.76 0.11
CA GLY A 158 14.18 11.55 -0.70
C GLY A 158 12.70 11.22 -0.86
N GLU A 159 12.36 10.44 -1.88
CA GLU A 159 10.97 10.13 -2.21
C GLU A 159 10.82 8.71 -2.75
N PHE A 160 9.96 7.95 -2.11
CA PHE A 160 9.33 6.77 -2.69
C PHE A 160 8.02 7.17 -3.36
N THR A 161 7.84 6.79 -4.63
CA THR A 161 6.55 6.83 -5.31
C THR A 161 6.00 5.42 -5.40
N ILE A 162 4.83 5.22 -4.81
CA ILE A 162 4.04 4.01 -4.94
C ILE A 162 3.06 4.23 -6.10
N THR A 163 3.03 3.31 -7.06
CA THR A 163 2.14 3.36 -8.22
C THR A 163 1.17 2.20 -8.18
N ARG A 164 -0.10 2.49 -8.47
CA ARG A 164 -1.21 1.53 -8.56
C ARG A 164 -1.72 1.44 -9.99
N ALA A 165 -1.77 0.23 -10.55
CA ALA A 165 -2.37 -0.09 -11.85
C ALA A 165 -3.66 -0.92 -11.69
N GLY A 166 -4.59 -0.79 -12.62
CA GLY A 166 -5.91 -1.45 -12.57
C GLY A 166 -7.02 -0.53 -12.07
N ASN A 167 -7.97 -1.05 -11.28
CA ASN A 167 -9.10 -0.27 -10.79
C ASN A 167 -8.64 0.79 -9.77
N THR A 168 -9.04 2.05 -10.01
CA THR A 168 -8.75 3.18 -9.10
C THR A 168 -10.00 3.85 -8.53
N ASP A 169 -11.19 3.34 -8.83
CA ASP A 169 -12.47 3.96 -8.49
C ASP A 169 -12.66 4.10 -6.97
N MET A 170 -12.13 3.13 -6.22
CA MET A 170 -12.12 3.12 -4.76
C MET A 170 -10.74 3.50 -4.20
N GLY A 171 -10.75 4.05 -3.00
CA GLY A 171 -9.52 4.25 -2.23
C GLY A 171 -8.86 2.91 -1.88
N LEU A 172 -7.56 2.95 -1.64
CA LEU A 172 -6.75 1.78 -1.26
C LEU A 172 -5.73 2.18 -0.19
N THR A 173 -5.57 1.36 0.84
CA THR A 173 -4.44 1.48 1.76
C THR A 173 -3.40 0.43 1.43
N VAL A 174 -2.17 0.87 1.23
CA VAL A 174 -1.00 0.03 0.95
C VAL A 174 -0.10 0.03 2.18
N TYR A 175 0.50 -1.12 2.49
CA TYR A 175 1.33 -1.30 3.68
C TYR A 175 2.81 -1.48 3.29
N LEU A 176 3.68 -0.83 4.06
CA LEU A 176 5.13 -0.86 3.89
C LEU A 176 5.82 -1.40 5.14
N SER A 177 6.89 -2.17 4.93
CA SER A 177 7.94 -2.38 5.94
C SER A 177 9.15 -1.50 5.60
N LEU A 178 9.82 -1.00 6.63
CA LEU A 178 11.06 -0.22 6.51
C LEU A 178 12.23 -1.01 7.09
N ASN A 179 13.35 -0.99 6.39
CA ASN A 179 14.63 -1.55 6.81
C ASN A 179 15.75 -0.63 6.31
N GLY A 180 17.01 -0.98 6.55
CA GLY A 180 18.16 -0.20 6.09
C GLY A 180 19.23 -0.11 7.15
N THR A 181 20.12 0.87 7.02
CA THR A 181 21.13 1.17 8.03
C THR A 181 20.76 2.38 8.88
N ALA A 182 19.94 3.30 8.34
CA ALA A 182 19.45 4.47 9.04
C ALA A 182 18.37 4.10 10.07
N ASP A 183 18.47 4.67 11.26
CA ASP A 183 17.57 4.58 12.38
C ASP A 183 16.47 5.66 12.31
N GLU A 184 15.21 5.22 12.41
CA GLU A 184 14.05 6.13 12.43
C GLU A 184 14.10 7.01 13.68
N SER A 185 13.94 8.32 13.50
CA SER A 185 14.03 9.38 14.52
C SER A 185 15.43 9.76 14.99
N LEU A 186 16.48 9.11 14.47
CA LEU A 186 17.86 9.60 14.60
C LEU A 186 18.30 10.23 13.28
N ASP A 187 18.29 9.47 12.19
CA ASP A 187 18.85 9.91 10.91
C ASP A 187 17.77 10.43 9.94
N TYR A 188 16.52 10.03 10.15
CA TYR A 188 15.36 10.53 9.41
C TYR A 188 14.08 10.62 10.22
N GLN A 189 13.18 11.52 9.82
CA GLN A 189 11.88 11.69 10.46
C GLN A 189 10.99 10.46 10.32
N TYR A 190 10.10 10.24 11.30
CA TYR A 190 9.12 9.16 11.28
C TYR A 190 8.36 9.06 9.95
N ILE A 191 8.30 7.85 9.39
CA ILE A 191 7.57 7.55 8.16
C ILE A 191 6.33 6.70 8.50
N ARG A 192 5.16 7.18 8.05
CA ARG A 192 3.92 6.41 8.12
C ARG A 192 3.99 5.23 7.13
N LYS A 193 3.77 4.04 7.65
CA LYS A 193 3.87 2.76 6.92
C LYS A 193 2.57 2.37 6.20
N GLU A 194 1.47 3.07 6.51
CA GLU A 194 0.18 2.98 5.82
C GLU A 194 0.05 4.12 4.80
N VAL A 195 0.07 3.78 3.51
CA VAL A 195 0.02 4.73 2.39
C VAL A 195 -1.36 4.70 1.76
N ALA A 196 -2.09 5.81 1.83
CA ALA A 196 -3.44 5.91 1.29
C ALA A 196 -3.44 6.44 -0.14
N PHE A 197 -4.17 5.74 -1.01
CA PHE A 197 -4.66 6.22 -2.30
C PHE A 197 -6.10 6.65 -2.11
N LEU A 198 -6.42 7.90 -2.43
CA LEU A 198 -7.81 8.35 -2.53
C LEU A 198 -8.46 7.79 -3.80
N PRO A 199 -9.81 7.75 -3.87
CA PRO A 199 -10.53 7.45 -5.10
C PRO A 199 -9.98 8.23 -6.31
N GLY A 200 -9.74 7.52 -7.41
CA GLY A 200 -9.16 8.04 -8.66
C GLY A 200 -7.63 8.22 -8.65
N GLN A 201 -6.93 8.04 -7.53
CA GLN A 201 -5.47 8.18 -7.49
C GLN A 201 -4.76 6.89 -7.95
N ALA A 202 -3.78 7.07 -8.82
CA ALA A 202 -2.88 6.01 -9.28
C ALA A 202 -1.46 6.11 -8.67
N THR A 203 -1.15 7.21 -7.96
CA THR A 203 0.17 7.41 -7.33
C THR A 203 0.02 7.98 -5.93
N ALA A 204 0.85 7.50 -5.01
CA ALA A 204 1.05 8.05 -3.68
C ALA A 204 2.55 8.23 -3.41
N LYS A 205 2.91 9.21 -2.57
CA LYS A 205 4.30 9.57 -2.28
C LYS A 205 4.59 9.42 -0.80
N VAL A 206 5.79 8.92 -0.49
CA VAL A 206 6.34 8.83 0.85
C VAL A 206 7.71 9.50 0.83
N THR A 207 7.89 10.53 1.65
CA THR A 207 9.14 11.30 1.70
C THR A 207 10.05 10.80 2.82
N VAL A 208 11.36 10.81 2.56
CA VAL A 208 12.42 10.56 3.54
C VAL A 208 13.09 11.90 3.82
N VAL A 209 12.89 12.45 5.02
CA VAL A 209 13.49 13.72 5.43
C VAL A 209 14.59 13.40 6.44
N GLY A 210 15.84 13.72 6.08
CA GLY A 210 16.98 13.56 6.98
C GLY A 210 16.84 14.46 8.22
N ILE A 211 17.48 14.07 9.32
CA ILE A 211 17.55 14.86 10.55
C ILE A 211 18.99 15.35 10.69
N PRO A 212 19.25 16.68 10.68
CA PRO A 212 20.60 17.21 10.86
C PRO A 212 21.11 16.99 12.28
N ASP A 213 22.37 16.58 12.38
CA ASP A 213 23.12 16.55 13.64
C ASP A 213 24.53 17.14 13.51
N PHE A 214 25.51 16.60 14.25
CA PHE A 214 26.89 17.09 14.30
C PHE A 214 27.91 15.93 14.35
N GLU A 215 27.48 14.68 14.15
CA GLU A 215 28.35 13.52 14.17
C GLU A 215 28.79 13.20 12.74
N GLU A 216 30.09 12.95 12.51
CA GLU A 216 30.53 12.50 11.18
C GLU A 216 30.16 11.04 10.99
N GLU A 217 29.25 10.79 10.07
CA GLU A 217 28.74 9.46 9.78
C GLU A 217 29.01 9.00 8.34
N HIS A 218 28.68 7.75 8.05
CA HIS A 218 28.66 7.22 6.69
C HIS A 218 27.32 7.50 6.03
N SER A 219 27.25 7.49 4.70
CA SER A 219 25.94 7.51 4.04
C SER A 219 25.14 6.27 4.41
N GLU A 220 23.88 6.48 4.73
CA GLU A 220 22.98 5.45 5.23
C GLU A 220 21.82 5.20 4.28
N THR A 221 21.05 4.15 4.55
CA THR A 221 19.96 3.72 3.66
C THR A 221 18.65 3.58 4.40
N VAL A 222 17.57 3.99 3.72
CA VAL A 222 16.19 3.64 4.03
C VAL A 222 15.66 2.78 2.89
N ILE A 223 15.20 1.58 3.21
CA ILE A 223 14.66 0.60 2.25
C ILE A 223 13.18 0.38 2.58
N ALA A 224 12.29 0.78 1.67
CA ALA A 224 10.86 0.54 1.78
C ALA A 224 10.46 -0.68 0.95
N THR A 225 9.71 -1.62 1.54
CA THR A 225 9.23 -2.84 0.88
C THR A 225 7.72 -2.97 1.01
N LEU A 226 7.03 -3.23 -0.10
CA LEU A 226 5.59 -3.46 -0.15
C LEU A 226 5.22 -4.79 0.51
N GLU A 227 4.26 -4.76 1.42
CA GLU A 227 3.70 -5.96 2.03
C GLU A 227 2.55 -6.53 1.20
N SER A 228 2.35 -7.85 1.21
CA SER A 228 1.21 -8.49 0.54
C SER A 228 -0.10 -8.22 1.28
N HIS A 229 -1.20 -8.00 0.56
CA HIS A 229 -2.54 -7.82 1.12
C HIS A 229 -3.60 -8.47 0.22
N GLU A 230 -4.83 -8.68 0.71
CA GLU A 230 -5.92 -9.23 -0.11
C GLU A 230 -6.52 -8.21 -1.10
N ASP A 231 -6.38 -6.92 -0.79
CA ASP A 231 -6.96 -5.81 -1.56
C ASP A 231 -6.12 -5.38 -2.76
N TYR A 232 -4.88 -5.84 -2.87
CA TYR A 232 -3.97 -5.53 -3.97
C TYR A 232 -2.98 -6.66 -4.20
N VAL A 233 -2.42 -6.72 -5.41
CA VAL A 233 -1.28 -7.60 -5.71
C VAL A 233 0.00 -6.78 -5.78
N VAL A 234 1.09 -7.31 -5.24
CA VAL A 234 2.40 -6.66 -5.31
C VAL A 234 3.05 -7.05 -6.64
N GLY A 235 3.47 -6.06 -7.42
CA GLY A 235 4.19 -6.28 -8.68
C GLY A 235 5.67 -6.61 -8.49
N ASP A 236 6.41 -6.68 -9.59
CA ASP A 236 7.83 -7.08 -9.59
C ASP A 236 8.70 -6.08 -8.82
N GLU A 237 8.47 -4.76 -8.99
CA GLU A 237 9.13 -3.73 -8.20
C GLU A 237 8.47 -3.56 -6.82
N ASN A 238 8.88 -4.42 -5.89
CA ASN A 238 8.31 -4.47 -4.54
C ASN A 238 9.17 -3.82 -3.45
N SER A 239 10.35 -3.30 -3.79
CA SER A 239 11.26 -2.66 -2.84
C SER A 239 12.03 -1.51 -3.49
N ALA A 240 12.30 -0.46 -2.73
CA ALA A 240 13.03 0.71 -3.18
C ALA A 240 13.96 1.24 -2.08
N THR A 241 15.04 1.90 -2.48
CA THR A 241 16.07 2.43 -1.55
C THR A 241 16.28 3.93 -1.76
N VAL A 242 16.27 4.67 -0.65
CA VAL A 242 16.76 6.04 -0.56
C VAL A 242 18.06 6.03 0.24
N ILE A 243 19.06 6.79 -0.21
CA ILE A 243 20.32 7.01 0.48
C ILE A 243 20.26 8.37 1.19
N ILE A 244 20.65 8.40 2.46
CA ILE A 244 20.86 9.62 3.24
C ILE A 244 22.38 9.89 3.26
N GLU A 245 22.79 11.01 2.70
CA GLU A 245 24.19 11.44 2.66
C GLU A 245 24.50 12.28 3.90
N ASN A 246 25.50 11.85 4.67
CA ASN A 246 26.06 12.64 5.77
C ASN A 246 26.45 14.05 5.28
N SER A 247 25.98 15.08 5.98
CA SER A 247 26.30 16.49 5.68
C SER A 247 27.38 17.10 6.58
N ASP A 248 27.82 16.38 7.61
CA ASP A 248 28.74 16.85 8.62
C ASP A 248 30.21 16.64 8.26
N VAL A 249 31.04 17.52 8.82
CA VAL A 249 32.49 17.46 8.69
C VAL A 249 33.11 17.14 10.05
N PRO A 250 34.23 16.39 10.10
CA PRO A 250 34.89 16.10 11.37
C PRO A 250 35.17 17.39 12.12
N ILE A 251 34.79 17.42 13.40
CA ILE A 251 35.20 18.50 14.30
C ILE A 251 36.73 18.47 14.36
N ASP A 252 37.37 19.46 13.71
CA ASP A 252 38.78 19.72 13.92
C ASP A 252 38.95 20.18 15.36
N THR A 253 39.25 19.22 16.24
CA THR A 253 39.60 19.50 17.64
C THR A 253 40.95 20.20 17.76
N GLY A 254 41.50 20.73 16.66
CA GLY A 254 42.48 21.80 16.63
C GLY A 254 43.50 21.55 17.70
N GLY A 255 44.27 20.47 17.53
CA GLY A 255 45.43 20.20 18.37
C GLY A 255 46.21 21.49 18.46
N GLY A 256 46.08 22.17 19.60
CA GLY A 256 46.85 23.36 19.88
C GLY A 256 48.30 22.94 19.78
N ASP A 257 48.94 23.35 18.70
CA ASP A 257 50.37 23.37 18.60
C ASP A 257 50.86 24.34 19.69
N GLY A 258 51.06 23.80 20.89
CA GLY A 258 51.75 24.44 22.00
C GLY A 258 53.27 24.45 21.77
N GLY A 259 53.73 24.40 20.52
CA GLY A 259 55.11 24.62 20.11
C GLY A 259 55.54 26.08 20.24
N ASN A 260 55.69 26.54 21.48
CA ASN A 260 56.79 27.33 21.99
C ASN A 260 57.48 28.35 21.04
N ASP A 261 57.11 29.63 21.13
CA ASP A 261 58.09 30.73 21.11
C ASP A 261 57.48 32.04 21.67
N ALA A 262 57.84 32.38 22.90
CA ALA A 262 58.35 33.69 23.29
C ALA A 262 58.49 33.77 24.81
N ASP A 263 59.73 33.57 25.25
CA ASP A 263 60.39 34.36 26.28
C ASP A 263 59.57 35.55 26.84
N THR A 264 59.12 35.39 28.09
CA THR A 264 59.06 36.51 29.03
C THR A 264 59.67 36.04 30.35
N GLY A 265 60.96 36.32 30.51
CA GLY A 265 61.74 35.97 31.68
C GLY A 265 61.19 36.49 33.03
N ASN A 266 61.50 35.73 34.08
CA ASN A 266 62.13 36.26 35.29
C ASN A 266 62.84 35.11 36.05
N ASP A 267 63.92 35.48 36.75
CA ASP A 267 64.74 34.74 37.72
C ASP A 267 65.82 33.79 37.16
N ASP A 268 67.10 34.17 37.25
CA ASP A 268 67.97 34.17 38.45
C ASP A 268 68.84 32.90 38.44
N GLY A 269 70.13 33.09 38.17
CA GLY A 269 71.14 32.13 38.58
C GLY A 269 72.24 31.90 37.56
N THR A 270 73.23 32.78 37.56
CA THR A 270 74.62 32.55 37.13
C THR A 270 74.81 31.98 35.73
N ASP A 271 74.96 32.87 34.74
CA ASP A 271 76.00 32.62 33.73
C ASP A 271 76.78 33.93 33.49
N THR A 272 78.07 33.87 33.78
CA THR A 272 78.99 34.99 33.81
C THR A 272 79.95 34.86 32.65
N ASP A 273 79.60 35.40 31.49
CA ASP A 273 80.57 35.62 30.41
C ASP A 273 80.50 37.07 29.90
N PHE A 274 81.19 37.91 30.67
CA PHE A 274 82.30 38.75 30.25
C PHE A 274 82.22 39.52 28.89
N TRP A 275 81.93 40.82 29.07
CA TRP A 275 82.55 42.01 28.48
C TRP A 275 81.94 42.74 27.26
N PRO A 276 81.96 44.09 27.33
CA PRO A 276 81.25 45.01 26.45
C PRO A 276 82.11 45.39 25.24
N ASP A 277 81.49 45.94 24.19
CA ASP A 277 81.95 47.11 23.42
C ASP A 277 81.18 47.18 22.09
N ASP A 278 80.27 48.17 22.00
CA ASP A 278 80.27 49.27 21.01
C ASP A 278 78.86 49.74 20.54
N PRO A 279 78.68 51.07 20.31
CA PRO A 279 77.38 51.71 20.25
C PRO A 279 76.91 52.13 18.84
N ILE A 280 75.58 52.27 18.73
CA ILE A 280 74.80 53.16 17.83
C ILE A 280 75.03 53.02 16.30
N GLN A 281 73.95 52.69 15.58
CA GLN A 281 73.65 53.42 14.34
C GLN A 281 72.15 53.61 14.06
N THR A 282 71.84 54.88 13.87
CA THR A 282 70.62 55.54 13.38
C THR A 282 70.36 55.26 11.90
N GLY A 283 69.09 55.13 11.47
CA GLY A 283 68.75 55.43 10.07
C GLY A 283 67.47 54.85 9.46
N MET A 284 66.44 55.70 9.44
CA MET A 284 65.43 55.89 8.38
C MET A 284 64.06 55.18 8.40
N PRO A 285 63.01 55.85 7.87
CA PRO A 285 61.60 55.60 8.21
C PRO A 285 60.69 55.25 7.01
N ALA A 286 59.52 54.67 7.29
CA ALA A 286 58.25 54.66 6.50
C ALA A 286 57.39 53.50 7.03
N ALA A 287 56.07 53.47 7.06
CA ALA A 287 54.98 54.42 6.87
C ALA A 287 53.72 53.77 7.51
N SER A 288 52.79 54.61 7.95
CA SER A 288 51.36 54.37 8.25
C SER A 288 50.79 52.94 8.22
N SER A 289 50.24 52.50 9.36
CA SER A 289 49.13 51.55 9.40
C SER A 289 47.97 52.14 10.23
N ALA A 290 46.85 52.42 9.55
CA ALA A 290 45.55 52.54 10.19
C ALA A 290 44.87 51.18 10.00
N SER A 291 44.68 50.45 11.11
CA SER A 291 43.91 49.21 11.15
C SER A 291 42.51 49.54 11.68
N ASN A 292 41.52 49.41 10.81
CA ASN A 292 40.11 49.38 11.18
C ASN A 292 39.80 47.99 11.76
N SER A 293 39.34 47.96 13.00
CA SER A 293 38.70 46.80 13.60
C SER A 293 37.34 46.58 12.95
N ALA A 294 37.12 45.40 12.36
CA ALA A 294 35.81 44.92 11.96
C ALA A 294 35.55 43.59 12.68
N SER A 295 34.56 43.63 13.57
CA SER A 295 33.96 42.52 14.29
C SER A 295 33.23 41.56 13.35
N THR A 296 33.29 40.27 13.68
CA THR A 296 32.51 39.16 13.13
C THR A 296 30.99 39.41 13.24
N PRO A 297 30.15 38.95 12.28
CA PRO A 297 28.71 38.98 12.44
C PRO A 297 28.19 37.67 13.07
N GLU A 298 27.58 37.78 14.25
CA GLU A 298 26.74 36.71 14.83
C GLU A 298 25.43 36.54 14.03
N ARG A 299 24.99 35.29 13.82
CA ARG A 299 23.71 34.97 13.16
C ARG A 299 22.57 35.07 14.18
N PRO A 300 21.47 35.82 13.91
CA PRO A 300 20.44 36.09 14.91
C PRO A 300 19.51 34.89 15.14
N SER A 301 19.25 34.56 16.40
CA SER A 301 18.21 33.62 16.84
C SER A 301 16.82 34.23 16.58
N LYS A 302 15.93 33.49 15.91
CA LYS A 302 14.55 33.95 15.64
C LYS A 302 13.65 33.63 16.84
N PRO A 303 12.79 34.56 17.32
CA PRO A 303 11.95 34.33 18.49
C PRO A 303 10.68 33.50 18.17
N ILE A 304 10.27 32.72 19.16
CA ILE A 304 9.04 31.92 19.20
C ILE A 304 7.82 32.85 19.23
N ALA A 305 6.90 32.72 18.28
CA ALA A 305 5.68 33.53 18.23
C ALA A 305 4.67 33.05 19.29
N SER A 306 4.17 34.02 20.07
CA SER A 306 3.10 33.84 21.05
C SER A 306 1.74 33.78 20.35
N VAL A 307 0.85 32.92 20.84
CA VAL A 307 -0.53 32.77 20.37
C VAL A 307 -1.34 34.02 20.72
N GLU A 308 -1.84 34.73 19.71
CA GLU A 308 -2.90 35.73 19.87
C GLU A 308 -4.19 35.30 19.17
N SER A 309 -5.27 35.83 19.71
CA SER A 309 -6.64 35.34 19.73
C SER A 309 -7.41 35.33 18.41
N ILE A 310 -8.39 34.43 18.40
CA ILE A 310 -9.50 34.24 17.45
C ILE A 310 -10.17 35.57 17.08
N ASP A 311 -10.33 35.81 15.77
CA ASP A 311 -11.36 36.71 15.24
C ASP A 311 -12.24 35.95 14.24
N SER A 312 -13.54 36.11 14.44
CA SER A 312 -14.65 35.48 13.75
C SER A 312 -15.23 36.48 12.76
N THR A 313 -15.40 36.11 11.48
CA THR A 313 -16.57 36.48 10.64
C THR A 313 -16.37 36.10 9.15
N LEU A 314 -17.51 35.82 8.50
CA LEU A 314 -17.78 35.59 7.06
C LEU A 314 -17.74 34.11 6.63
N GLU A 315 -18.85 33.38 6.69
CA GLU A 315 -20.12 33.45 5.91
C GLU A 315 -20.13 32.47 4.73
N ASP A 316 -21.06 31.51 4.86
CA ASP A 316 -21.91 30.95 3.82
C ASP A 316 -21.30 30.12 2.67
N PHE A 317 -21.28 28.80 2.86
CA PHE A 317 -21.75 27.88 1.80
C PHE A 317 -22.67 26.83 2.43
N GLY A 318 -23.97 27.04 2.22
CA GLY A 318 -25.02 26.13 2.62
C GLY A 318 -25.01 24.77 1.91
N THR A 319 -25.38 23.77 2.72
CA THR A 319 -26.29 22.64 2.44
C THR A 319 -25.87 21.58 1.40
N LEU A 320 -25.69 20.34 1.88
CA LEU A 320 -26.51 19.17 1.54
C LEU A 320 -26.04 17.94 2.33
N PHE A 321 -26.57 17.69 3.53
CA PHE A 321 -26.63 16.35 4.11
C PHE A 321 -27.91 16.24 4.96
N GLU A 322 -28.79 15.32 4.57
CA GLU A 322 -29.97 14.93 5.35
C GLU A 322 -29.56 14.15 6.62
N PRO A 323 -30.33 14.23 7.72
CA PRO A 323 -29.97 13.57 8.96
C PRO A 323 -30.30 12.07 8.96
N LEU A 324 -29.31 11.27 9.34
CA LEU A 324 -29.44 9.85 9.68
C LEU A 324 -30.38 9.69 10.88
N ILE A 325 -31.45 8.92 10.69
CA ILE A 325 -32.37 8.50 11.74
C ILE A 325 -31.62 7.57 12.71
N VAL A 326 -31.41 8.03 13.94
CA VAL A 326 -30.98 7.17 15.05
C VAL A 326 -32.23 6.46 15.58
N VAL A 327 -32.30 5.15 15.38
CA VAL A 327 -33.29 4.30 16.05
C VAL A 327 -32.83 4.07 17.48
N ASP A 328 -33.60 4.61 18.41
CA ASP A 328 -33.48 4.44 19.85
C ASP A 328 -33.79 2.98 20.23
N VAL A 329 -32.78 2.22 20.65
CA VAL A 329 -32.98 0.88 21.23
C VAL A 329 -33.32 1.09 22.70
N MET A 330 -34.62 1.17 22.98
CA MET A 330 -35.13 1.11 24.35
C MET A 330 -34.84 -0.25 24.98
N ASN A 331 -34.20 -0.21 26.14
CA ASN A 331 -34.18 -1.26 27.16
C ASN A 331 -35.59 -1.82 27.42
N ALA A 332 -35.71 -3.15 27.45
CA ALA A 332 -36.75 -3.84 28.22
C ALA A 332 -36.08 -4.69 29.32
N PRO A 333 -36.62 -4.71 30.55
CA PRO A 333 -35.99 -5.35 31.70
C PRO A 333 -36.32 -6.85 31.81
N ASP A 334 -35.49 -7.55 32.57
CA ASP A 334 -35.63 -8.94 33.01
C ASP A 334 -37.03 -9.32 33.52
N ALA A 335 -37.56 -10.44 33.01
CA ALA A 335 -38.36 -11.45 33.72
C ALA A 335 -38.57 -12.70 32.85
#